data_AF-A0A7U6QIJ2-F1
#
_entry.id   AF-A0A7U6QIJ2-F1
#
_cell.length_a   1.000
_cell.length_b   1.000
_cell.length_c   1.000
_cell.angle_alpha   90.00
_cell.angle_beta   90.00
_cell.angle_gamma   90.00
#
_symmetry.space_group_name_H-M   'P 1'
#
loop_
_entity.id
_entity.type
_entity.pdbx_description
1 polymer ?
#
loop_
_entity_poly.entity_id
_entity_poly.type
_entity_poly.pdbx_seq_one_letter_code
_entity_poly.pdbx_strand_id
1 'polypeptide(L)' 'MIKFDSYETEKYYFNEVRKLGIFHVNISSEHIYSKEDVDNLVIELARQVKELGL' A
#
# COMPACT_ATOMS: atom_id res chain seq x y z
N MET A 1 -6.70 9.63 5.66
CA MET A 1 -7.25 8.32 5.27
C MET A 1 -6.94 8.14 3.80
N ILE A 2 -6.28 7.05 3.41
CA ILE A 2 -6.02 6.76 1.99
C ILE A 2 -7.35 6.58 1.25
N LYS A 3 -7.45 7.14 0.04
CA LYS A 3 -8.62 7.02 -0.83
C LYS A 3 -8.21 6.23 -2.06
N PHE A 4 -9.06 5.32 -2.52
CA PHE A 4 -8.82 4.51 -3.73
C PHE A 4 -9.84 4.86 -4.81
N ASP A 5 -9.46 4.70 -6.07
CA ASP A 5 -10.34 4.93 -7.21
C ASP A 5 -11.50 3.93 -7.28
N SER A 6 -11.32 2.76 -6.66
CA SER A 6 -12.25 1.66 -6.68
C SER A 6 -12.03 0.72 -5.50
N TYR A 7 -13.06 -0.06 -5.19
CA TYR A 7 -13.00 -1.11 -4.17
C TYR A 7 -12.00 -2.22 -4.55
N GLU A 8 -11.82 -2.51 -5.84
CA GLU A 8 -10.85 -3.51 -6.30
C GLU A 8 -9.41 -3.05 -6.06
N THR A 9 -9.10 -1.77 -6.28
CA THR A 9 -7.78 -1.20 -5.96
C THR A 9 -7.51 -1.21 -4.45
N GLU A 10 -8.52 -0.89 -3.63
CA GLU A 10 -8.41 -0.98 -2.17
C GLU A 10 -8.09 -2.42 -1.72
N LYS A 11 -8.84 -3.40 -2.22
CA LYS A 11 -8.63 -4.82 -1.91
C LYS A 11 -7.26 -5.30 -2.39
N TYR A 12 -6.84 -4.86 -3.57
CA TYR A 12 -5.52 -5.14 -4.12
C TYR A 12 -4.41 -4.63 -3.19
N TYR A 13 -4.49 -3.35 -2.78
CA TYR A 13 -3.56 -2.75 -1.82
C TYR A 13 -3.44 -3.56 -0.53
N PHE A 14 -4.57 -3.90 0.12
CA PHE A 14 -4.56 -4.64 1.37
C PHE A 14 -3.97 -6.05 1.24
N ASN A 15 -4.18 -6.72 0.11
CA ASN A 15 -3.58 -8.02 -0.15
C ASN A 15 -2.06 -7.93 -0.31
N GLU A 16 -1.56 -6.94 -1.05
CA GLU A 16 -0.12 -6.78 -1.25
C GLU A 16 0.61 -6.38 0.04
N VAL A 17 0.09 -5.42 0.81
CA VAL A 17 0.75 -5.03 2.08
C VAL A 17 0.73 -6.16 3.11
N ARG A 18 -0.31 -7.03 3.12
CA ARG A 18 -0.33 -8.24 3.96
C ARG A 18 0.77 -9.24 3.62
N LYS A 19 1.10 -9.40 2.33
CA LYS A 19 2.22 -10.29 1.91
C LYS A 19 3.56 -9.79 2.44
N LEU A 20 3.68 -8.49 2.70
CA LEU A 20 4.85 -7.86 3.32
C LEU A 20 4.83 -7.94 4.86
N GLY A 21 3.84 -8.62 5.47
CA GLY A 21 3.71 -8.69 6.93
C GLY A 21 3.15 -7.41 7.57
N ILE A 22 2.65 -6.47 6.77
CA ILE A 22 2.13 -5.19 7.26
C ILE A 22 0.63 -5.31 7.52
N PHE A 23 0.22 -5.13 8.78
CA PHE A 23 -1.18 -5.22 9.19
C PHE A 23 -1.84 -3.86 9.41
N HIS A 24 -1.03 -2.82 9.58
CA HIS A 24 -1.52 -1.48 9.82
C HIS A 24 -0.67 -0.48 9.05
N VAL A 25 -1.32 0.36 8.25
CA VAL A 25 -0.67 1.45 7.54
C VAL A 25 -1.40 2.73 7.88
N ASN A 26 -0.69 3.69 8.46
CA ASN A 26 -1.22 5.00 8.78
C ASN A 26 -0.76 6.00 7.71
N ILE A 27 -1.52 6.10 6.63
CA ILE A 27 -1.28 7.07 5.55
C ILE A 27 -2.47 8.03 5.46
N SER A 28 -2.17 9.33 5.43
CA SER A 28 -3.14 10.36 5.11
C SER A 28 -2.66 11.15 3.90
N SER A 29 -3.46 11.11 2.84
CA SER A 29 -3.20 11.78 1.57
C SER A 29 -4.55 12.22 0.98
N GLU A 30 -4.56 13.35 0.26
CA GLU A 30 -5.70 13.76 -0.55
C GLU A 30 -5.72 13.09 -1.93
N HIS A 31 -4.65 12.36 -2.29
CA HIS A 31 -4.55 11.60 -3.54
C HIS A 31 -5.53 10.42 -3.56
N ILE A 32 -6.14 10.18 -4.72
CA ILE A 32 -6.95 8.99 -4.99
C ILE A 32 -6.06 7.99 -5.71
N TYR A 33 -5.74 6.89 -5.04
CA TYR A 33 -4.80 5.89 -5.53
C TYR A 33 -5.46 4.98 -6.56
N SER A 34 -4.85 4.92 -7.73
CA SER A 34 -5.10 3.90 -8.75
C SER A 34 -4.31 2.63 -8.46
N LYS A 35 -4.58 1.56 -9.24
CA LYS A 35 -3.78 0.33 -9.15
C LYS A 35 -2.29 0.56 -9.41
N GLU A 36 -1.94 1.41 -10.37
CA GLU A 36 -0.54 1.73 -10.68
C GLU A 36 0.13 2.48 -9.51
N ASP A 37 -0.58 3.42 -8.87
CA ASP A 37 -0.10 4.10 -7.68
C ASP A 37 0.17 3.10 -6.53
N VAL A 38 -0.74 2.13 -6.36
CA VAL A 38 -0.59 1.05 -5.38
C VAL A 38 0.62 0.18 -5.71
N ASP A 39 0.83 -0.19 -6.96
CA ASP A 39 1.99 -0.98 -7.40
C ASP A 39 3.30 -0.27 -7.00
N ASN A 40 3.40 1.04 -7.27
CA ASN A 40 4.57 1.85 -6.88
C ASN A 40 4.72 1.95 -5.35
N LEU A 41 3.63 2.18 -4.63
CA LEU A 41 3.63 2.28 -3.17
C LEU A 41 4.07 0.98 -2.50
N VAL A 42 3.60 -0.17 -2.98
CA VAL A 42 3.96 -1.49 -2.46
C VAL A 42 5.45 -1.78 -2.68
N ILE A 43 6.01 -1.41 -3.83
CA ILE A 43 7.45 -1.54 -4.11
C ILE A 43 8.26 -0.72 -3.09
N GLU A 44 7.85 0.51 -2.82
CA GLU A 44 8.52 1.36 -1.84
C GLU A 44 8.42 0.77 -0.43
N LEU A 45 7.25 0.33 -0.01
CA LEU A 45 7.03 -0.32 1.29
C LEU A 45 7.88 -1.58 1.44
N ALA A 46 7.95 -2.42 0.41
CA ALA A 46 8.77 -3.63 0.42
C ALA A 46 10.27 -3.31 0.59
N ARG A 47 10.75 -2.23 -0.03
CA ARG A 47 12.11 -1.75 0.16
C ARG A 47 12.34 -1.30 1.61
N GLN A 48 11.42 -0.53 2.18
CA GLN A 48 11.53 -0.05 3.56
C GLN A 48 11.51 -1.21 4.58
N VAL A 49 10.61 -2.18 4.43
CA VAL A 49 10.56 -3.39 5.28
C VAL A 49 11.90 -4.12 5.26
N LYS A 50 12.48 -4.33 4.07
CA LYS A 50 13.78 -4.96 3.90
C LYS A 50 14.92 -4.18 4.57
N GLU A 51 14.90 -2.85 4.46
CA GLU A 51 15.92 -1.97 5.08
C GLU A 51 15.83 -1.97 6.61
N LEU A 52 14.62 -2.11 7.15
CA LEU A 52 14.37 -2.15 8.59
C LEU A 52 14.59 -3.54 9.21
N GLY A 53 14.75 -4.59 8.39
CA GLY A 53 14.94 -5.97 8.86
C GLY A 53 13.69 -6.57 9.52
N LEU A 54 12.51 -6.10 9.12
CA LEU A 54 11.20 -6.55 9.60
C LEU A 54 10.70 -7.79 8.84
#